data_AF-A0A124C3K5-F1
#
_entry.id   AF-A0A124C3K5-F1
#
_cell.length_a   1.000
_cell.length_b   1.000
_cell.length_c   1.000
_cell.angle_alpha   90.00
_cell.angle_beta   90.00
_cell.angle_gamma   90.00
#
_symmetry.space_group_name_H-M   'P 1'
#
loop_
_entity.id
_entity.type
_entity.pdbx_description
1 polymer ?
#
loop_
_entity_poly.entity_id
_entity_poly.type
_entity_poly.pdbx_seq_one_letter_code
_entity_poly.pdbx_strand_id
1 'polypeptide(L)'
;MTTTRMHTLVAVAALTTLLAGASTASYAASRGEAAHGAGTAVAVAEAATAARKAPTPRIVQPGEHVVAAPGFEFWMTAEGKHWLEPDLPDFPQFRSVVDGNIDLSRPGVSLQASAFEGRYYLSGVYYGGKGTASRVTVRTSTGPVRGKLIELPGKPGWGVWYAVADLPAVDDGQEFLREVTVHDTKGGVYSRLRLR
;
A
#
# COMPACT_ATOMS: atom_id res chain seq x y z
N MET A 1 33.40 8.05 17.05
CA MET A 1 32.16 8.03 17.85
C MET A 1 31.15 7.20 17.07
N THR A 2 30.96 5.96 17.48
CA THR A 2 30.03 5.02 16.83
C THR A 2 28.68 5.20 17.49
N THR A 3 27.78 5.95 16.87
CA THR A 3 26.42 6.10 17.36
C THR A 3 25.67 4.82 17.04
N THR A 4 25.49 3.94 18.03
CA THR A 4 24.56 2.82 17.94
C THR A 4 23.16 3.38 17.72
N ARG A 5 22.68 3.37 16.46
CA ARG A 5 21.29 3.69 16.15
C ARG A 5 20.42 2.54 16.64
N MET A 6 19.40 2.87 17.42
CA MET A 6 18.49 1.91 18.03
C MET A 6 17.51 1.42 16.95
N HIS A 7 17.58 0.13 16.60
CA HIS A 7 16.71 -0.50 15.61
C HIS A 7 15.32 -0.74 16.23
N THR A 8 14.27 -0.19 15.62
CA THR A 8 12.89 -0.34 16.11
C THR A 8 12.07 -1.13 15.10
N LEU A 9 11.90 -2.43 15.35
CA LEU A 9 10.99 -3.32 14.62
C LEU A 9 9.65 -3.35 15.34
N VAL A 10 8.60 -2.76 14.76
CA VAL A 10 7.23 -2.82 15.29
C VAL A 10 6.30 -3.29 14.19
N ALA A 11 5.63 -4.42 14.40
CA ALA A 11 4.57 -4.93 13.54
C ALA A 11 3.21 -4.55 14.15
N VAL A 12 2.46 -3.68 13.49
CA VAL A 12 1.11 -3.29 13.91
C VAL A 12 0.07 -3.96 13.00
N ALA A 13 -0.88 -4.68 13.59
CA ALA A 13 -2.07 -5.20 12.93
C ALA A 13 -3.31 -4.62 13.62
N ALA A 14 -4.23 -4.03 12.86
CA ALA A 14 -5.46 -3.45 13.42
C ALA A 14 -6.71 -4.04 12.75
N LEU A 15 -7.67 -4.42 13.59
CA LEU A 15 -8.98 -4.95 13.23
C LEU A 15 -10.00 -3.80 13.20
N THR A 16 -10.77 -3.61 12.12
CA THR A 16 -11.79 -2.54 12.06
C THR A 16 -13.18 -3.05 11.69
N THR A 17 -14.18 -2.59 12.44
CA THR A 17 -15.62 -2.82 12.25
C THR A 17 -16.21 -1.72 11.35
N LEU A 18 -17.00 -2.11 10.34
CA LEU A 18 -17.63 -1.20 9.36
C LEU A 18 -19.05 -0.81 9.78
N LEU A 19 -19.37 0.49 9.73
CA LEU A 19 -20.74 1.01 9.75
C LEU A 19 -21.04 1.67 8.39
N ALA A 20 -22.13 1.23 7.76
CA ALA A 20 -22.57 1.65 6.43
C ALA A 20 -23.40 2.95 6.48
N GLY A 21 -23.27 3.81 5.46
CA GLY A 21 -24.13 4.97 5.25
C GLY A 21 -24.19 5.35 3.77
N ALA A 22 -25.40 5.41 3.22
CA ALA A 22 -25.73 5.50 1.80
C ALA A 22 -25.70 6.93 1.22
N SER A 23 -25.57 6.98 -0.11
CA SER A 23 -25.51 8.12 -1.02
C SER A 23 -26.85 8.84 -1.26
N THR A 24 -26.84 10.15 -1.53
CA THR A 24 -27.78 10.79 -2.46
C THR A 24 -27.07 11.84 -3.33
N ALA A 25 -27.31 11.77 -4.63
CA ALA A 25 -26.87 12.74 -5.63
C ALA A 25 -27.92 13.86 -5.76
N SER A 26 -27.50 15.05 -6.17
CA SER A 26 -28.39 16.05 -6.75
C SER A 26 -27.64 16.82 -7.84
N TYR A 27 -28.16 16.73 -9.07
CA TYR A 27 -27.80 17.59 -10.20
C TYR A 27 -28.73 18.81 -10.18
N ALA A 28 -28.17 20.00 -10.43
CA ALA A 28 -28.94 21.14 -10.92
C ALA A 28 -28.12 21.80 -12.03
N ALA A 29 -28.70 21.78 -13.25
CA ALA A 29 -28.20 22.51 -14.40
C ALA A 29 -28.68 23.96 -14.33
N SER A 30 -27.82 24.90 -14.73
CA SER A 30 -28.29 26.18 -15.25
C SER A 30 -27.45 26.58 -16.47
N ARG A 31 -28.14 26.87 -17.56
CA ARG A 31 -27.64 27.25 -18.88
C ARG A 31 -27.68 28.78 -18.96
N GLY A 32 -26.55 29.41 -19.24
CA GLY A 32 -26.43 30.83 -19.57
C GLY A 32 -25.34 31.00 -20.63
N GLU A 33 -25.70 31.60 -21.74
CA GLU A 33 -25.02 31.55 -23.03
C GLU A 33 -24.13 32.79 -23.29
N ALA A 34 -23.04 32.53 -24.02
CA ALA A 34 -22.39 33.39 -25.03
C ALA A 34 -20.95 33.91 -24.78
N ALA A 35 -20.06 33.38 -25.63
CA ALA A 35 -19.00 34.08 -26.37
C ALA A 35 -17.77 34.63 -25.62
N HIS A 36 -16.71 33.82 -25.55
CA HIS A 36 -15.42 34.04 -26.23
C HIS A 36 -14.38 33.06 -25.68
N GLY A 37 -13.61 32.43 -26.58
CA GLY A 37 -12.40 31.72 -26.20
C GLY A 37 -12.28 30.36 -26.86
N ALA A 38 -11.43 30.29 -27.88
CA ALA A 38 -10.90 29.06 -28.46
C ALA A 38 -10.03 28.29 -27.43
N GLY A 39 -10.63 27.86 -26.32
CA GLY A 39 -10.01 27.09 -25.25
C GLY A 39 -10.72 25.77 -24.93
N THR A 40 -11.89 25.52 -25.53
CA THR A 40 -12.74 24.38 -25.16
C THR A 40 -12.46 23.10 -25.98
N ALA A 41 -11.69 23.18 -27.06
CA ALA A 41 -11.29 21.99 -27.82
C ALA A 41 -10.17 21.18 -27.13
N VAL A 42 -9.41 21.81 -26.21
CA VAL A 42 -8.38 21.13 -25.40
C VAL A 42 -8.98 20.51 -24.14
N ALA A 43 -10.04 21.09 -23.59
CA ALA A 43 -10.71 20.61 -22.39
C ALA A 43 -11.55 19.32 -22.59
N VAL A 44 -11.93 19.00 -23.84
CA VAL A 44 -12.61 17.73 -24.16
C VAL A 44 -11.61 16.64 -24.59
N ALA A 45 -10.39 17.01 -24.98
CA ALA A 45 -9.32 16.05 -25.27
C ALA A 45 -8.72 15.42 -24.00
N GLU A 46 -8.80 16.09 -22.85
CA GLU A 46 -8.37 15.53 -21.56
C GLU A 46 -9.44 14.62 -20.92
N ALA A 47 -10.68 14.66 -21.41
CA ALA A 47 -11.75 13.72 -21.07
C ALA A 47 -11.61 12.35 -21.80
N ALA A 48 -10.54 12.17 -22.58
CA ALA A 48 -10.21 10.92 -23.26
C ALA A 48 -8.86 10.35 -22.80
N THR A 49 -8.56 10.39 -21.49
CA THR A 49 -7.81 9.25 -20.94
C THR A 49 -8.80 8.09 -20.94
N ALA A 50 -8.77 7.28 -22.01
CA ALA A 50 -9.41 5.96 -22.03
C ALA A 50 -9.26 5.34 -20.64
N ALA A 51 -10.39 5.08 -19.97
CA ALA A 51 -10.42 4.71 -18.55
C ALA A 51 -9.37 3.64 -18.27
N ARG A 52 -8.20 4.07 -17.78
CA ARG A 52 -7.04 3.18 -17.68
C ARG A 52 -7.44 2.13 -16.65
N LYS A 53 -7.52 0.87 -17.09
CA LYS A 53 -7.92 -0.24 -16.21
C LYS A 53 -7.11 -0.14 -14.92
N ALA A 54 -7.81 -0.15 -13.78
CA ALA A 54 -7.16 -0.06 -12.49
C ALA A 54 -6.09 -1.16 -12.38
N PRO A 55 -4.88 -0.85 -11.86
CA PRO A 55 -3.82 -1.84 -11.76
C PRO A 55 -4.26 -2.96 -10.83
N THR A 56 -3.72 -4.16 -11.06
CA THR A 56 -3.89 -5.32 -10.18
C THR A 56 -2.52 -5.71 -9.61
N PRO A 57 -2.46 -6.54 -8.55
CA PRO A 57 -1.21 -7.04 -8.02
C PRO A 57 -0.42 -7.78 -9.10
N ARG A 58 0.91 -7.69 -9.04
CA ARG A 58 1.78 -8.55 -9.85
C ARG A 58 1.69 -9.96 -9.28
N ILE A 59 1.35 -10.92 -10.12
CA ILE A 59 1.38 -12.33 -9.74
C ILE A 59 2.82 -12.81 -9.81
N VAL A 60 3.28 -13.49 -8.75
CA VAL A 60 4.63 -14.06 -8.64
C VAL A 60 4.54 -15.54 -8.32
N GLN A 61 5.52 -16.32 -8.76
CA GLN A 61 5.60 -17.73 -8.35
C GLN A 61 6.01 -17.85 -6.88
N PRO A 62 5.60 -18.93 -6.18
CA PRO A 62 6.15 -19.24 -4.87
C PRO A 62 7.68 -19.29 -4.91
N GLY A 63 8.34 -18.56 -4.00
CA GLY A 63 9.80 -18.44 -3.96
C GLY A 63 10.44 -17.51 -5.00
N GLU A 64 9.65 -16.86 -5.88
CA GLU A 64 10.18 -15.86 -6.80
C GLU A 64 10.63 -14.61 -6.02
N HIS A 65 11.90 -14.22 -6.18
CA HIS A 65 12.46 -13.02 -5.59
C HIS A 65 12.06 -11.77 -6.37
N VAL A 66 11.52 -10.78 -5.66
CA VAL A 66 11.14 -9.47 -6.16
C VAL A 66 12.04 -8.42 -5.51
N VAL A 67 12.95 -7.87 -6.29
CA VAL A 67 13.80 -6.76 -5.86
C VAL A 67 12.98 -5.46 -5.84
N ALA A 68 12.78 -4.91 -4.64
CA ALA A 68 12.07 -3.64 -4.44
C ALA A 68 13.02 -2.44 -4.46
N ALA A 69 14.25 -2.62 -3.94
CA ALA A 69 15.39 -1.70 -3.99
C ALA A 69 16.68 -2.51 -3.72
N PRO A 70 17.89 -1.94 -3.92
CA PRO A 70 19.12 -2.63 -3.57
C PRO A 70 19.11 -3.14 -2.11
N GLY A 71 19.33 -4.44 -1.91
CA GLY A 71 19.30 -5.10 -0.59
C GLY A 71 17.90 -5.31 0.00
N PHE A 72 16.84 -4.84 -0.66
CA PHE A 72 15.46 -4.99 -0.19
C PHE A 72 14.67 -5.86 -1.16
N GLU A 73 14.48 -7.12 -0.79
CA GLU A 73 13.88 -8.15 -1.63
C GLU A 73 12.74 -8.86 -0.93
N PHE A 74 11.79 -9.37 -1.70
CA PHE A 74 10.65 -10.13 -1.21
C PHE A 74 10.47 -11.43 -1.95
N TRP A 75 10.04 -12.47 -1.26
CA TRP A 75 9.44 -13.64 -1.89
C TRP A 75 8.26 -14.13 -1.05
N MET A 76 7.36 -14.83 -1.70
CA MET A 76 6.15 -15.35 -1.07
C MET A 76 6.16 -16.86 -1.12
N THR A 77 5.75 -17.51 -0.03
CA THR A 77 5.34 -18.93 -0.03
C THR A 77 3.86 -18.99 0.34
N ALA A 78 3.24 -20.16 0.23
CA ALA A 78 1.87 -20.33 0.70
C ALA A 78 1.72 -20.02 2.21
N GLU A 79 2.81 -20.12 2.98
CA GLU A 79 2.82 -19.91 4.43
C GLU A 79 3.03 -18.45 4.83
N GLY A 80 3.58 -17.60 3.96
CA GLY A 80 3.76 -16.19 4.30
C GLY A 80 4.75 -15.39 3.46
N LYS A 81 4.98 -14.17 3.94
CA LYS A 81 5.90 -13.18 3.36
C LYS A 81 7.30 -13.42 3.89
N HIS A 82 8.27 -13.49 2.99
CA HIS A 82 9.69 -13.40 3.33
C HIS A 82 10.30 -12.13 2.75
N TRP A 83 11.34 -11.61 3.39
CA TRP A 83 12.08 -10.46 2.87
C TRP A 83 13.51 -10.40 3.38
N LEU A 84 14.34 -9.64 2.66
CA LEU A 84 15.64 -9.19 3.11
C LEU A 84 15.58 -7.68 3.37
N GLU A 85 16.28 -7.24 4.40
CA GLU A 85 16.52 -5.83 4.68
C GLU A 85 17.94 -5.47 4.24
N PRO A 86 18.17 -4.25 3.68
CA PRO A 86 19.49 -3.87 3.19
C PRO A 86 20.59 -3.86 4.27
N ASP A 87 20.23 -3.65 5.53
CA ASP A 87 21.14 -3.65 6.67
C ASP A 87 21.38 -5.05 7.25
N LEU A 88 20.60 -6.05 6.83
CA LEU A 88 20.64 -7.44 7.31
C LEU A 88 20.60 -8.43 6.13
N PRO A 89 21.57 -8.37 5.19
CA PRO A 89 21.53 -9.15 3.95
C PRO A 89 21.63 -10.68 4.17
N ASP A 90 22.21 -11.10 5.29
CA ASP A 90 22.39 -12.53 5.61
C ASP A 90 21.27 -13.10 6.50
N PHE A 91 20.27 -12.28 6.86
CA PHE A 91 19.20 -12.66 7.77
C PHE A 91 17.82 -12.49 7.15
N PRO A 92 17.39 -13.45 6.29
CA PRO A 92 16.02 -13.55 5.81
C PRO A 92 15.01 -13.42 6.95
N GLN A 93 14.07 -12.50 6.78
CA GLN A 93 12.96 -12.29 7.70
C GLN A 93 11.71 -13.00 7.18
N PHE A 94 10.82 -13.37 8.10
CA PHE A 94 9.59 -14.10 7.78
C PHE A 94 8.39 -13.59 8.57
N ARG A 95 7.23 -13.52 7.90
CA ARG A 95 5.93 -13.25 8.51
C ARG A 95 4.94 -14.28 8.01
N SER A 96 4.59 -15.20 8.91
CA SER A 96 3.55 -16.20 8.68
C SER A 96 2.18 -15.55 8.51
N VAL A 97 1.34 -16.19 7.69
CA VAL A 97 -0.10 -15.94 7.56
C VAL A 97 -0.95 -17.15 7.97
N VAL A 98 -0.30 -18.24 8.41
CA VAL A 98 -0.94 -19.53 8.74
C VAL A 98 -0.80 -19.92 10.22
N ASP A 99 -0.06 -19.13 11.01
CA ASP A 99 0.21 -19.39 12.43
C ASP A 99 -0.93 -18.97 13.37
N GLY A 100 -2.05 -18.48 12.83
CA GLY A 100 -3.20 -17.99 13.59
C GLY A 100 -3.09 -16.53 14.06
N ASN A 101 -1.98 -15.83 13.81
CA ASN A 101 -1.83 -14.41 14.15
C ASN A 101 -2.56 -13.47 13.17
N ILE A 102 -3.07 -14.01 12.06
CA ILE A 102 -3.81 -13.28 11.03
C ILE A 102 -5.14 -13.98 10.76
N ASP A 103 -6.24 -13.25 10.91
CA ASP A 103 -7.58 -13.70 10.52
C ASP A 103 -7.87 -13.27 9.07
N LEU A 104 -7.66 -14.19 8.13
CA LEU A 104 -7.92 -13.94 6.70
C LEU A 104 -9.40 -13.74 6.36
N SER A 105 -10.33 -14.04 7.28
CA SER A 105 -11.77 -13.83 7.06
C SER A 105 -12.19 -12.36 7.20
N ARG A 106 -11.31 -11.51 7.74
CA ARG A 106 -11.57 -10.09 7.97
C ARG A 106 -10.56 -9.23 7.22
N PRO A 107 -10.99 -8.09 6.65
CA PRO A 107 -10.07 -7.17 5.99
C PRO A 107 -8.98 -6.69 6.94
N GLY A 108 -7.73 -6.80 6.51
CA GLY A 108 -6.59 -6.30 7.27
C GLY A 108 -5.41 -5.93 6.39
N VAL A 109 -4.54 -5.10 6.96
CA VAL A 109 -3.24 -4.76 6.40
C VAL A 109 -2.26 -4.53 7.54
N SER A 110 -1.05 -5.06 7.41
CA SER A 110 0.05 -4.82 8.35
C SER A 110 1.05 -3.81 7.80
N LEU A 111 1.88 -3.28 8.68
CA LEU A 111 3.00 -2.43 8.35
C LEU A 111 4.26 -2.92 9.09
N GLN A 112 5.35 -2.98 8.34
CA GLN A 112 6.73 -3.01 8.78
C GLN A 112 7.44 -1.83 8.13
N ALA A 113 8.25 -1.14 8.93
CA ALA A 113 9.07 -0.03 8.49
C ALA A 113 10.48 -0.21 9.06
N SER A 114 11.47 -0.20 8.19
CA SER A 114 12.88 -0.11 8.54
C SER A 114 13.48 1.16 7.94
N ALA A 115 14.49 1.72 8.59
CA ALA A 115 15.16 2.94 8.16
C ALA A 115 16.64 2.61 7.90
N PHE A 116 17.09 2.79 6.66
CA PHE A 116 18.49 2.54 6.29
C PHE A 116 18.93 3.54 5.21
N GLU A 117 20.15 4.07 5.35
CA GLU A 117 20.79 5.00 4.39
C GLU A 117 19.87 6.09 3.82
N GLY A 118 19.14 6.81 4.67
CA GLY A 118 18.32 7.94 4.23
C GLY A 118 16.98 7.55 3.60
N ARG A 119 16.60 6.26 3.65
CA ARG A 119 15.32 5.77 3.14
C ARG A 119 14.56 4.96 4.18
N TYR A 120 13.24 5.01 4.08
CA TYR A 120 12.33 4.06 4.68
C TYR A 120 12.01 2.93 3.70
N TYR A 121 12.17 1.71 4.18
CA TYR A 121 11.76 0.49 3.51
C TYR A 121 10.48 0.01 4.19
N LEU A 122 9.38 0.11 3.45
CA LEU A 122 8.03 -0.12 3.97
C LEU A 122 7.46 -1.38 3.33
N SER A 123 6.87 -2.25 4.14
CA SER A 123 6.16 -3.41 3.60
C SER A 123 5.11 -3.95 4.54
N GLY A 124 4.31 -4.89 4.06
CA GLY A 124 3.35 -5.58 4.89
C GLY A 124 2.54 -6.60 4.11
N VAL A 125 1.59 -7.22 4.80
CA VAL A 125 0.64 -8.17 4.24
C VAL A 125 -0.73 -7.51 4.22
N TYR A 126 -1.50 -7.67 3.15
CA TYR A 126 -2.91 -7.30 3.08
C TYR A 126 -3.75 -8.55 2.83
N TYR A 127 -4.97 -8.59 3.38
CA TYR A 127 -5.80 -9.79 3.35
C TYR A 127 -7.28 -9.49 3.58
N GLY A 128 -8.14 -10.46 3.26
CA GLY A 128 -9.54 -10.51 3.68
C GLY A 128 -10.46 -9.41 3.12
N GLY A 129 -9.94 -8.54 2.24
CA GLY A 129 -10.71 -7.48 1.62
C GLY A 129 -11.64 -8.00 0.51
N LYS A 130 -12.72 -7.26 0.27
CA LYS A 130 -13.67 -7.57 -0.81
C LYS A 130 -13.18 -6.99 -2.13
N GLY A 131 -13.42 -7.72 -3.22
CA GLY A 131 -13.01 -7.31 -4.56
C GLY A 131 -11.55 -7.67 -4.87
N THR A 132 -10.99 -7.02 -5.89
CA THR A 132 -9.60 -7.21 -6.31
C THR A 132 -8.77 -6.04 -5.82
N ALA A 133 -7.74 -6.30 -5.01
CA ALA A 133 -6.79 -5.27 -4.57
C ALA A 133 -6.17 -4.56 -5.79
N SER A 134 -5.78 -3.29 -5.63
CA SER A 134 -5.34 -2.48 -6.77
C SER A 134 -4.22 -1.51 -6.44
N ARG A 135 -4.39 -0.70 -5.40
CA ARG A 135 -3.44 0.36 -5.05
C ARG A 135 -3.24 0.40 -3.57
N VAL A 136 -2.00 0.48 -3.12
CA VAL A 136 -1.66 0.78 -1.72
C VAL A 136 -1.13 2.21 -1.62
N THR A 137 -1.63 2.94 -0.63
CA THR A 137 -1.14 4.27 -0.28
C THR A 137 -0.81 4.29 1.19
N VAL A 138 0.41 4.73 1.50
CA VAL A 138 0.84 5.04 2.85
C VAL A 138 0.73 6.55 3.01
N ARG A 139 -0.13 7.01 3.91
CA ARG A 139 -0.22 8.43 4.26
C ARG A 139 0.87 8.75 5.27
N THR A 140 1.69 9.74 4.97
CA THR A 140 2.68 10.28 5.90
C THR A 140 2.41 11.75 6.21
N SER A 141 3.17 12.34 7.13
CA SER A 141 3.18 13.79 7.37
C SER A 141 3.79 14.60 6.23
N THR A 142 4.65 13.99 5.41
CA THR A 142 5.33 14.64 4.27
C THR A 142 4.61 14.44 2.94
N GLY A 143 3.69 13.48 2.86
CA GLY A 143 2.87 13.23 1.68
C GLY A 143 2.50 11.76 1.50
N PRO A 144 1.61 11.43 0.56
CA PRO A 144 1.28 10.04 0.29
C PRO A 144 2.42 9.32 -0.45
N VAL A 145 2.81 8.15 0.04
CA VAL A 145 3.73 7.22 -0.63
C VAL A 145 2.90 6.11 -1.29
N ARG A 146 3.11 5.89 -2.59
CA ARG A 146 2.46 4.81 -3.33
C ARG A 146 3.34 3.57 -3.29
N GLY A 147 2.74 2.44 -2.93
CA GLY A 147 3.43 1.16 -2.97
C GLY A 147 3.02 0.30 -4.16
N LYS A 148 3.61 -0.89 -4.20
CA LYS A 148 3.33 -1.96 -5.15
C LYS A 148 2.70 -3.14 -4.42
N LEU A 149 1.97 -3.97 -5.15
CA LEU A 149 1.28 -5.15 -4.63
C LEU A 149 1.75 -6.39 -5.39
N ILE A 150 1.99 -7.47 -4.67
CA ILE A 150 2.26 -8.80 -5.23
C ILE A 150 1.34 -9.84 -4.59
N GLU A 151 0.96 -10.87 -5.36
CA GLU A 151 0.16 -12.01 -4.90
C GLU A 151 0.71 -13.32 -5.49
N LEU A 152 0.42 -14.44 -4.82
CA LEU A 152 0.58 -15.76 -5.41
C LEU A 152 -0.58 -16.09 -6.37
N PRO A 153 -0.37 -17.01 -7.33
CA PRO A 153 -1.46 -17.50 -8.17
C PRO A 153 -2.56 -18.20 -7.34
N GLY A 154 -3.78 -18.28 -7.89
CA GLY A 154 -4.84 -19.12 -7.34
C GLY A 154 -5.70 -18.52 -6.22
N LYS A 155 -5.67 -17.19 -6.04
CA LYS A 155 -6.48 -16.46 -5.04
C LYS A 155 -6.18 -16.89 -3.59
N PRO A 156 -4.96 -16.67 -3.10
CA PRO A 156 -4.56 -17.05 -1.74
C PRO A 156 -5.34 -16.35 -0.61
N GLY A 157 -6.10 -15.29 -0.91
CA GLY A 157 -6.84 -14.49 0.09
C GLY A 157 -6.00 -13.42 0.79
N TRP A 158 -4.73 -13.31 0.43
CA TRP A 158 -3.77 -12.34 0.94
C TRP A 158 -2.71 -11.99 -0.12
N GLY A 159 -1.98 -10.90 0.10
CA GLY A 159 -0.83 -10.52 -0.71
C GLY A 159 0.16 -9.66 0.07
N VAL A 160 1.28 -9.33 -0.56
CA VAL A 160 2.31 -8.46 0.01
C VAL A 160 2.26 -7.10 -0.65
N TRP A 161 2.44 -6.06 0.15
CA TRP A 161 2.65 -4.71 -0.33
C TRP A 161 4.03 -4.20 0.09
N TYR A 162 4.63 -3.35 -0.74
CA TYR A 162 5.90 -2.70 -0.40
C TYR A 162 6.03 -1.32 -1.03
N ALA A 163 6.81 -0.46 -0.40
CA ALA A 163 7.17 0.87 -0.88
C ALA A 163 8.54 1.27 -0.35
N VAL A 164 9.17 2.24 -1.02
CA VAL A 164 10.37 2.91 -0.52
C VAL A 164 10.08 4.40 -0.51
N ALA A 165 10.45 5.07 0.58
CA ALA A 165 10.27 6.50 0.77
C ALA A 165 11.56 7.12 1.28
N ASP A 166 11.74 8.42 1.08
CA ASP A 166 12.86 9.13 1.69
C ASP A 166 12.57 9.36 3.18
N LEU A 167 13.62 9.30 4.01
CA LEU A 167 13.53 9.68 5.42
C LEU A 167 13.20 11.19 5.50
N PRO A 168 12.19 11.59 6.30
CA PRO A 168 11.95 13.01 6.56
C PRO A 168 13.20 13.66 7.19
N ALA A 169 13.41 14.94 6.88
CA ALA A 169 14.58 15.70 7.33
C ALA A 169 14.63 15.87 8.86
N VAL A 170 13.48 15.74 9.53
CA VAL A 170 13.35 15.71 10.98
C VAL A 170 13.09 14.26 11.36
N ASP A 171 14.01 13.66 12.11
CA ASP A 171 13.90 12.28 12.58
C ASP A 171 12.91 12.23 13.76
N ASP A 172 11.66 11.88 13.47
CA ASP A 172 10.60 11.60 14.45
C ASP A 172 10.36 10.09 14.61
N GLY A 173 11.30 9.25 14.17
CA GLY A 173 11.10 7.80 14.11
C GLY A 173 9.96 7.42 13.16
N GLN A 174 9.05 6.54 13.59
CA GLN A 174 7.90 6.14 12.75
C GLN A 174 6.69 7.08 12.88
N GLU A 175 6.78 8.18 13.63
CA GLU A 175 5.65 9.09 13.86
C GLU A 175 5.19 9.80 12.58
N PHE A 176 6.05 9.92 11.57
CA PHE A 176 5.65 10.43 10.26
C PHE A 176 4.62 9.53 9.56
N LEU A 177 4.56 8.22 9.86
CA LEU A 177 3.61 7.27 9.26
C LEU A 177 2.23 7.40 9.92
N ARG A 178 1.17 7.55 9.11
CA ARG A 178 -0.18 7.83 9.63
C ARG A 178 -1.23 6.79 9.27
N GLU A 179 -1.19 6.26 8.06
CA GLU A 179 -2.18 5.27 7.61
C GLU A 179 -1.63 4.44 6.47
N VAL A 180 -1.99 3.17 6.38
CA VAL A 180 -1.87 2.34 5.19
C VAL A 180 -3.27 2.01 4.71
N THR A 181 -3.60 2.34 3.46
CA THR A 181 -4.87 1.95 2.84
C THR A 181 -4.58 1.17 1.55
N VAL A 182 -5.18 -0.01 1.43
CA VAL A 182 -5.27 -0.76 0.18
C VAL A 182 -6.65 -0.48 -0.42
N HIS A 183 -6.68 -0.07 -1.68
CA HIS A 183 -7.90 0.14 -2.46
C HIS A 183 -8.12 -1.01 -3.43
N ASP A 184 -9.40 -1.29 -3.71
CA ASP A 184 -9.81 -2.21 -4.76
C ASP A 184 -9.84 -1.54 -6.15
N THR A 185 -10.05 -2.33 -7.20
CA THR A 185 -10.13 -1.86 -8.59
C THR A 185 -11.31 -0.93 -8.89
N LYS A 186 -12.31 -0.88 -8.01
CA LYS A 186 -13.47 0.04 -8.07
C LYS A 186 -13.23 1.32 -7.25
N GLY A 187 -12.08 1.45 -6.61
CA GLY A 187 -11.74 2.58 -5.73
C GLY A 187 -12.25 2.43 -4.29
N GLY A 188 -12.92 1.31 -3.97
CA GLY A 188 -13.33 0.97 -2.61
C GLY A 188 -12.13 0.70 -1.70
N VAL A 189 -12.35 0.72 -0.39
CA VAL A 189 -11.32 0.33 0.59
C VAL A 189 -11.29 -1.20 0.68
N TYR A 190 -10.20 -1.80 0.24
CA TYR A 190 -9.94 -3.23 0.40
C TYR A 190 -9.57 -3.54 1.85
N SER A 191 -8.62 -2.80 2.43
CA SER A 191 -8.24 -2.86 3.84
C SER A 191 -7.53 -1.59 4.29
N ARG A 192 -7.46 -1.34 5.60
CA ARG A 192 -6.87 -0.12 6.18
C ARG A 192 -6.25 -0.38 7.55
N LEU A 193 -5.10 0.25 7.80
CA LEU A 193 -4.44 0.36 9.10
C LEU A 193 -4.22 1.84 9.41
N ARG A 194 -4.76 2.31 10.53
CA ARG A 194 -4.48 3.65 11.07
C ARG A 194 -3.40 3.56 12.14
N LEU A 195 -2.44 4.46 12.06
CA LEU A 195 -1.36 4.60 13.02
C LEU A 195 -1.64 5.84 13.88
N ARG A 196 -1.31 5.77 15.16
CA ARG A 196 -1.55 6.84 16.12
C ARG A 196 -0.50 7.92 15.98
#